data_AF-A0A444WRZ2-F1
#
_entry.id   AF-A0A444WRZ2-F1
#
_cell.length_a   1.000
_cell.length_b   1.000
_cell.length_c   1.000
_cell.angle_alpha   90.00
_cell.angle_beta   90.00
_cell.angle_gamma   90.00
#
_symmetry.space_group_name_H-M   'P 1'
#
loop_
_entity.id
_entity.type
_entity.pdbx_description
1 polymer ?
#
loop_
_entity_poly.entity_id
_entity_poly.type
_entity_poly.pdbx_seq_one_letter_code
_entity_poly.pdbx_strand_id
1 'polypeptide(L)'
;MNWQVMFSNRKERCELLEALLISYKHINIPIFSQRIHLLWGENDKIFKKELAHNMKELLGNKTTFEGIKNAGHLVHMERPCAFNTSLNHFLSSLLFPTPN
;
A
#
# COMPACT_ATOMS: atom_id res chain seq x y z
N MET A 1 -22.13 -0.08 -21.02
CA MET A 1 -21.92 -0.77 -19.72
C MET A 1 -23.06 -0.33 -18.80
N ASN A 2 -23.92 -1.25 -18.36
CA ASN A 2 -25.17 -0.91 -17.67
C ASN A 2 -24.94 -0.79 -16.16
N TRP A 3 -25.19 0.39 -15.58
CA TRP A 3 -24.91 0.72 -14.18
C TRP A 3 -25.64 -0.17 -13.17
N GLN A 4 -26.80 -0.72 -13.55
CA GLN A 4 -27.61 -1.61 -12.70
C GLN A 4 -26.88 -2.91 -12.31
N VAL A 5 -25.94 -3.38 -13.13
CA VAL A 5 -25.22 -4.65 -12.90
C VAL A 5 -24.04 -4.46 -11.92
N MET A 6 -23.49 -3.25 -11.79
CA MET A 6 -22.29 -3.02 -10.96
C MET A 6 -22.58 -2.91 -9.46
N PHE A 7 -23.84 -2.75 -9.06
CA PHE A 7 -24.22 -2.46 -7.67
C PHE A 7 -25.35 -3.35 -7.11
N SER A 8 -25.73 -4.43 -7.80
CA SER A 8 -26.72 -5.35 -7.25
C SER A 8 -26.17 -6.05 -5.99
N ASN A 9 -27.08 -6.45 -5.11
CA ASN A 9 -26.79 -7.27 -3.93
C ASN A 9 -25.82 -6.63 -2.91
N ARG A 10 -25.86 -5.29 -2.72
CA ARG A 10 -24.98 -4.61 -1.75
C ARG A 10 -25.10 -5.21 -0.34
N LYS A 11 -26.31 -5.55 0.10
CA LYS A 11 -26.55 -6.08 1.44
C LYS A 11 -25.86 -7.42 1.63
N GLU A 12 -26.07 -8.35 0.71
CA GLU A 12 -25.48 -9.69 0.73
C GLU A 12 -23.95 -9.63 0.61
N ARG A 13 -23.42 -8.69 -0.18
CA ARG A 13 -21.97 -8.45 -0.27
C ARG A 13 -21.39 -7.91 1.04
N CYS A 14 -22.11 -7.06 1.76
CA CYS A 14 -21.71 -6.60 3.09
C CYS A 14 -21.73 -7.76 4.11
N GLU A 15 -22.79 -8.57 4.12
CA GLU A 15 -22.91 -9.74 5.00
C GLU A 15 -21.77 -10.75 4.77
N LEU A 16 -21.37 -10.96 3.50
CA LEU A 16 -20.19 -11.78 3.17
C LEU A 16 -18.87 -11.18 3.69
N LEU A 17 -18.70 -9.86 3.62
CA LEU A 17 -17.51 -9.17 4.14
C LEU A 17 -17.45 -9.24 5.68
N GLU A 18 -18.58 -9.08 6.36
CA GLU A 18 -18.67 -9.21 7.82
C GLU A 18 -18.35 -10.64 8.27
N ALA A 19 -18.80 -11.65 7.53
CA ALA A 19 -18.45 -13.04 7.80
C ALA A 19 -16.94 -13.33 7.60
N LEU A 20 -16.28 -12.66 6.66
CA LEU A 20 -14.83 -12.78 6.42
C LEU A 20 -13.96 -12.17 7.53
N LEU A 21 -14.48 -11.20 8.28
CA LEU A 21 -13.74 -10.50 9.34
C LEU A 21 -13.40 -11.39 10.57
N ILE A 22 -13.88 -12.63 10.62
CA ILE A 22 -13.83 -13.50 11.81
C ILE A 22 -12.44 -14.09 12.14
N SER A 23 -11.41 -13.99 11.28
CA SER A 23 -10.15 -14.74 11.51
C SER A 23 -8.90 -13.95 11.97
N TYR A 24 -8.98 -12.67 12.31
CA TYR A 24 -7.78 -11.86 12.64
C TYR A 24 -7.18 -12.09 14.04
N LYS A 25 -7.45 -13.21 14.70
CA LYS A 25 -7.15 -13.37 16.14
C LYS A 25 -5.66 -13.46 16.47
N HIS A 26 -4.77 -13.73 15.52
CA HIS A 26 -3.31 -13.69 15.72
C HIS A 26 -2.59 -13.38 14.40
N ILE A 27 -2.32 -12.11 14.12
CA ILE A 27 -1.44 -11.73 13.00
C ILE A 27 0.00 -11.82 13.51
N ASN A 28 0.69 -12.92 13.20
CA ASN A 28 2.12 -13.00 13.39
C ASN A 28 2.79 -12.43 12.12
N ILE A 29 3.30 -11.21 12.20
CA ILE A 29 3.93 -10.56 11.05
C ILE A 29 5.34 -11.16 10.91
N PRO A 30 5.65 -11.80 9.77
CA PRO A 30 6.96 -12.40 9.58
C PRO A 30 8.04 -11.32 9.56
N ILE A 31 9.19 -11.64 10.15
CA ILE A 31 10.37 -10.77 10.09
C ILE A 31 10.97 -10.90 8.70
N PHE A 32 10.94 -9.82 7.94
CA PHE A 32 11.49 -9.78 6.60
C PHE A 32 12.98 -9.43 6.62
N SER A 33 13.80 -10.24 5.94
CA SER A 33 15.23 -9.98 5.81
C SER A 33 15.53 -8.99 4.68
N GLN A 34 14.65 -8.89 3.70
CA GLN A 34 14.73 -7.96 2.57
C GLN A 34 14.46 -6.50 2.97
N ARG A 35 14.95 -5.55 2.16
CA ARG A 35 14.56 -4.15 2.26
C ARG A 35 13.15 -3.97 1.68
N ILE A 36 12.35 -3.14 2.33
CA ILE A 36 10.98 -2.82 1.92
C ILE A 36 10.87 -1.30 1.76
N HIS A 37 10.23 -0.84 0.68
CA HIS A 37 9.97 0.57 0.43
C HIS A 37 8.51 0.77 0.07
N LEU A 38 7.77 1.49 0.91
CA LEU A 38 6.36 1.79 0.75
C LEU A 38 6.21 3.08 -0.05
N LEU A 39 5.71 2.99 -1.28
CA LEU A 39 5.31 4.13 -2.11
C LEU A 39 3.80 4.36 -1.96
N TRP A 40 3.41 5.56 -1.56
CA TRP A 40 2.02 5.83 -1.16
C TRP A 40 1.51 7.16 -1.69
N GLY A 41 0.25 7.22 -2.15
CA GLY A 41 -0.38 8.50 -2.48
C GLY A 41 -0.78 9.24 -1.20
N GLU A 42 -0.36 10.49 -1.03
CA GLU A 42 -0.67 11.26 0.19
C GLU A 42 -2.17 11.53 0.39
N ASN A 43 -2.95 11.49 -0.68
CA ASN A 43 -4.39 11.73 -0.70
C ASN A 43 -5.21 10.44 -0.85
N ASP A 44 -4.65 9.26 -0.56
CA ASP A 44 -5.38 7.98 -0.64
C ASP A 44 -6.53 7.97 0.38
N LYS A 45 -7.76 7.79 -0.14
CA LYS A 45 -9.00 7.74 0.65
C LYS A 45 -9.43 6.32 1.02
N ILE A 46 -8.84 5.30 0.39
CA ILE A 46 -9.09 3.88 0.64
C ILE A 46 -8.12 3.40 1.71
N PHE A 47 -6.82 3.59 1.46
CA PHE A 47 -5.77 3.26 2.42
C PHE A 47 -5.08 4.54 2.89
N LYS A 48 -5.62 5.11 3.96
CA LYS A 48 -5.11 6.37 4.50
C LYS A 48 -3.63 6.25 4.91
N LYS A 49 -2.92 7.37 4.88
CA LYS A 49 -1.47 7.46 5.16
C LYS A 49 -1.09 6.86 6.52
N GLU A 50 -1.96 6.93 7.52
CA GLU A 50 -1.74 6.33 8.84
C GLU A 50 -1.54 4.82 8.76
N LEU A 51 -2.22 4.13 7.83
CA LEU A 51 -2.03 2.70 7.61
C LEU A 51 -0.60 2.39 7.15
N ALA A 52 -0.05 3.20 6.24
CA ALA A 52 1.31 3.04 5.77
C ALA A 52 2.35 3.25 6.88
N HIS A 53 2.09 4.21 7.78
CA HIS A 53 2.94 4.43 8.95
C HIS A 53 2.88 3.25 9.92
N ASN A 54 1.69 2.75 10.25
CA ASN A 54 1.53 1.56 11.08
C ASN A 54 2.21 0.33 10.44
N MET A 55 2.07 0.15 9.14
CA MET A 55 2.76 -0.93 8.41
C MET A 55 4.29 -0.80 8.50
N LYS A 56 4.83 0.41 8.36
CA LYS A 56 6.27 0.64 8.50
C LYS A 56 6.76 0.26 9.90
N GLU A 57 6.03 0.63 10.95
CA GLU A 57 6.38 0.27 12.32
C GLU A 57 6.37 -1.25 12.53
N LEU A 58 5.33 -1.91 12.02
CA LEU A 58 5.18 -3.36 12.12
C LEU A 58 6.24 -4.14 11.32
N LEU A 59 6.63 -3.63 10.14
CA LEU A 59 7.63 -4.26 9.27
C LEU A 59 9.08 -3.94 9.69
N GLY A 60 9.28 -3.01 10.62
CA GLY A 60 10.56 -2.72 11.26
C GLY A 60 11.56 -1.89 10.44
N ASN A 61 12.81 -1.87 10.91
CA ASN A 61 13.85 -0.93 10.48
C ASN A 61 14.29 -1.05 9.01
N LYS A 62 14.07 -2.20 8.36
CA LYS A 62 14.36 -2.41 6.94
C LYS A 62 13.28 -1.81 6.01
N THR A 63 12.25 -1.21 6.59
CA THR A 63 11.13 -0.61 5.88
C THR A 63 11.24 0.90 5.85
N THR A 64 11.15 1.44 4.65
CA THR A 64 11.12 2.88 4.37
C THR A 64 9.79 3.27 3.76
N PHE A 65 9.43 4.54 3.84
CA PHE A 65 8.16 5.08 3.35
C PHE A 65 8.41 6.38 2.59
N GLU A 66 7.75 6.54 1.45
CA GLU A 66 7.74 7.77 0.67
C GLU A 66 6.31 8.09 0.21
N GLY A 67 5.86 9.30 0.55
CA GLY A 67 4.57 9.83 0.15
C GLY A 67 4.68 10.64 -1.15
N ILE A 68 3.86 10.30 -2.13
CA ILE A 68 3.75 10.99 -3.41
C ILE A 68 2.61 11.99 -3.32
N LYS A 69 2.98 13.27 -3.37
CA LYS A 69 2.06 14.41 -3.36
C LYS A 69 1.12 14.37 -4.55
N ASN A 70 -0.11 14.87 -4.33
CA ASN A 70 -1.14 14.99 -5.35
C ASN A 70 -1.49 13.64 -6.02
N ALA A 71 -1.43 12.55 -5.26
CA ALA A 71 -1.86 11.21 -5.67
C ALA A 71 -2.74 10.57 -4.59
N GLY A 72 -3.75 9.84 -5.02
CA GLY A 72 -4.58 8.96 -4.22
C GLY A 72 -4.15 7.50 -4.35
N HIS A 73 -5.15 6.61 -4.36
CA HIS A 73 -4.95 5.17 -4.27
C HIS A 73 -4.14 4.58 -5.44
N LEU A 74 -4.33 5.11 -6.65
CA LEU A 74 -3.74 4.58 -7.86
C LEU A 74 -2.49 5.38 -8.23
N VAL A 75 -1.58 5.53 -7.25
CA VAL A 75 -0.41 6.43 -7.31
C VAL A 75 0.43 6.29 -8.59
N HIS A 76 0.59 5.06 -9.09
CA HIS A 76 1.33 4.75 -10.31
C HIS A 76 0.63 5.24 -11.60
N MET A 77 -0.70 5.35 -11.60
CA MET A 77 -1.48 5.90 -12.72
C MET A 77 -1.67 7.41 -12.59
N GLU A 78 -1.86 7.92 -11.37
CA GLU A 78 -2.12 9.34 -11.11
C GLU A 78 -0.86 10.22 -11.24
N ARG A 79 0.29 9.70 -10.79
CA ARG A 79 1.58 10.41 -10.81
C ARG A 79 2.71 9.52 -11.35
N PRO A 80 2.60 9.00 -12.60
CA PRO A 80 3.50 7.97 -13.14
C PRO A 80 4.97 8.40 -13.12
N CYS A 81 5.27 9.65 -13.47
CA CYS A 81 6.66 10.13 -13.45
C CYS A 81 7.24 10.19 -12.04
N ALA A 82 6.49 10.73 -11.07
CA ALA A 82 6.95 10.79 -9.68
C ALA A 82 7.12 9.39 -9.10
N PHE A 83 6.13 8.52 -9.32
CA PHE A 83 6.18 7.12 -8.91
C PHE A 83 7.39 6.38 -9.49
N ASN A 84 7.62 6.48 -10.81
CA ASN A 84 8.74 5.80 -11.47
C ASN A 84 10.10 6.36 -11.03
N THR A 85 10.20 7.66 -10.75
CA THR A 85 11.42 8.25 -10.18
C THR A 85 11.74 7.65 -8.82
N SER A 86 10.76 7.61 -7.90
CA SER A 86 10.96 7.04 -6.56
C SER A 86 11.25 5.54 -6.62
N LEU A 87 10.54 4.79 -7.47
CA LEU A 87 10.78 3.37 -7.71
C LEU A 87 12.19 3.11 -8.25
N ASN A 88 12.61 3.85 -9.28
CA ASN A 88 13.93 3.68 -9.88
C ASN A 88 15.04 4.06 -8.89
N HIS A 89 14.83 5.09 -8.07
CA HIS A 89 15.78 5.45 -7.02
C HIS A 89 15.93 4.31 -6.00
N PHE A 90 14.83 3.73 -5.53
CA PHE A 90 14.87 2.58 -4.64
C PHE A 90 15.59 1.39 -5.29
N LEU A 91 15.23 1.01 -6.52
CA LEU A 91 15.84 -0.11 -7.24
C LEU A 91 17.35 0.11 -7.49
N SER A 92 17.74 1.34 -7.85
CA SER A 92 19.15 1.69 -8.06
C SER A 92 19.96 1.55 -6.78
N SER A 93 19.38 1.91 -5.63
CA SER A 93 20.01 1.70 -4.31
C SER A 93 20.20 0.22 -3.95
N LEU A 94 19.49 -0.70 -4.61
CA LEU A 94 19.69 -2.15 -4.48
C LEU A 94 20.85 -2.64 -5.33
N LEU A 95 20.98 -2.10 -6.54
CA LEU A 95 21.98 -2.52 -7.54
C LEU A 95 23.36 -1.91 -7.29
N PHE A 96 23.40 -0.68 -6.80
CA PHE A 96 24.64 0.06 -6.53
C PHE A 96 24.60 0.59 -5.09
N PRO A 97 24.89 -0.24 -4.08
CA PRO A 97 24.97 0.21 -2.70
C PRO A 97 26.09 1.25 -2.60
N THR A 98 25.79 2.45 -2.12
CA THR A 98 26.85 3.44 -1.82
C THR A 98 27.77 2.85 -0.75
N PRO A 99 29.11 2.91 -0.92
CA PRO A 99 30.02 2.50 0.14
C PRO A 99 29.75 3.32 1.42
N ASN A 100 29.79 2.64 2.57
CA ASN A 100 29.67 3.27 3.89
C ASN A 100 30.78 4.31 4.15
#